data_AF-A0A1E3Y9P9-F1
#
_entry.id   AF-A0A1E3Y9P9-F1
#
_cell.length_a   1.000
_cell.length_b   1.000
_cell.length_c   1.000
_cell.angle_alpha   90.00
_cell.angle_beta   90.00
_cell.angle_gamma   90.00
#
_symmetry.space_group_name_H-M   'P 1'
#
loop_
_entity.id
_entity.type
_entity.pdbx_description
1 polymer ?
#
loop_
_entity_poly.entity_id
_entity_poly.type
_entity_poly.pdbx_seq_one_letter_code
_entity_poly.pdbx_strand_id
1 'polypeptide(L)'
;MDLTDAQWAVLAPLLPKPRVRRDRRGRPWRDPRDVLNGILWILRTGAPWHDLPDRYPSYQTCHRRFQAWRRSGVYDRILEALAADLRDRGKLDLSEGFIDASFSSAKKGGIAWAPP
;
A
#
# COMPACT_ATOMS: atom_id res chain seq x y z
N MET A 1 6.62 10.18 7.32
CA MET A 1 5.68 11.29 7.11
C MET A 1 4.34 10.67 6.83
N ASP A 2 3.33 11.08 7.58
CA ASP A 2 1.97 10.58 7.45
C ASP A 2 1.13 11.58 6.65
N LEU A 3 0.01 11.12 6.10
CA LEU A 3 -0.91 11.95 5.32
C LEU A 3 -1.42 13.13 6.16
N THR A 4 -1.42 14.33 5.58
CA THR A 4 -2.11 15.49 6.15
C THR A 4 -3.62 15.33 6.06
N ASP A 5 -4.38 16.14 6.80
CA ASP A 5 -5.85 16.09 6.74
C ASP A 5 -6.40 16.46 5.37
N ALA A 6 -5.77 17.42 4.69
CA ALA A 6 -6.12 17.81 3.33
C ALA A 6 -5.91 16.66 2.34
N GLN A 7 -4.77 15.96 2.41
CA GLN A 7 -4.51 14.79 1.58
C GLN A 7 -5.49 13.65 1.91
N TRP A 8 -5.77 13.45 3.19
CA TRP A 8 -6.73 12.43 3.61
C TRP A 8 -8.13 12.70 3.09
N ALA A 9 -8.58 13.96 3.06
CA ALA A 9 -9.90 14.32 2.52
C ALA A 9 -10.08 13.92 1.06
N VAL A 10 -9.00 13.95 0.26
CA VAL A 10 -9.01 13.51 -1.15
C VAL A 10 -9.03 11.98 -1.26
N LEU A 11 -8.30 11.28 -0.39
CA LEU A 11 -8.13 9.83 -0.49
C LEU A 11 -9.24 9.03 0.20
N ALA A 12 -9.80 9.53 1.30
CA ALA A 12 -10.80 8.84 2.10
C ALA A 12 -12.02 8.36 1.29
N PRO A 13 -12.58 9.14 0.34
CA PRO A 13 -13.70 8.71 -0.49
C PRO A 13 -13.38 7.54 -1.43
N LEU A 14 -12.11 7.34 -1.79
CA LEU A 14 -11.67 6.26 -2.68
C LEU A 14 -11.61 4.91 -1.95
N LEU A 15 -11.55 4.96 -0.61
CA LEU A 15 -11.40 3.78 0.22
C LEU A 15 -12.75 3.11 0.48
N PRO A 16 -12.81 1.76 0.45
CA PRO A 16 -14.02 1.04 0.77
C PRO A 16 -14.39 1.26 2.23
N LYS A 17 -15.66 1.57 2.48
CA LYS A 17 -16.18 1.70 3.84
C LYS A 17 -15.97 0.40 4.61
N PRO A 18 -15.53 0.46 5.88
CA PRO A 18 -15.37 -0.72 6.70
C PRO A 18 -16.66 -1.55 6.78
N ARG A 19 -16.57 -2.84 6.45
CA ARG A 19 -17.70 -3.76 6.60
C ARG A 19 -17.89 -4.06 8.09
N VAL A 20 -18.92 -3.47 8.68
CA VAL A 20 -19.41 -3.86 10.01
C VAL A 20 -20.33 -5.07 9.83
N ARG A 21 -20.03 -6.17 10.53
CA ARG A 21 -20.91 -7.35 10.50
C ARG A 21 -22.23 -7.03 11.20
N ARG A 22 -23.34 -7.59 10.71
CA ARG A 22 -24.69 -7.35 11.29
C ARG A 22 -24.79 -7.78 12.75
N ASP A 23 -24.09 -8.86 13.11
CA ASP A 23 -24.01 -9.40 14.48
C ASP A 23 -23.04 -8.63 15.39
N ARG A 24 -22.31 -7.64 14.85
CA ARG A 24 -21.26 -6.85 15.52
C ARG A 24 -20.17 -7.70 16.18
N ARG A 25 -20.01 -8.97 15.79
CA ARG A 25 -18.97 -9.85 16.32
C ARG A 25 -17.67 -9.74 15.52
N GLY A 26 -16.55 -10.02 16.18
CA GLY A 26 -15.20 -9.97 15.62
C GLY A 26 -14.48 -8.65 15.83
N ARG A 27 -13.18 -8.64 15.52
CA ARG A 27 -12.34 -7.44 15.71
C ARG A 27 -12.74 -6.35 14.71
N PRO A 28 -13.03 -5.12 15.17
CA PRO A 28 -13.27 -3.98 14.28
C PRO A 28 -12.12 -3.76 13.32
N TRP A 29 -12.43 -3.17 12.16
CA TRP A 29 -11.39 -2.73 11.24
C TRP A 29 -10.55 -1.64 11.91
N ARG A 30 -9.24 -1.70 11.71
CA ARG A 30 -8.35 -0.58 12.02
C ARG A 30 -8.69 0.61 11.12
N ASP A 31 -8.38 1.80 11.61
CA ASP A 31 -8.57 3.04 10.87
C ASP A 31 -7.92 2.92 9.47
N PRO A 32 -8.68 3.11 8.38
CA PRO A 32 -8.13 3.08 7.03
C PRO A 32 -6.97 4.06 6.81
N ARG A 33 -6.96 5.21 7.50
CA ARG A 33 -5.87 6.20 7.40
C ARG A 33 -4.57 5.65 7.96
N ASP A 34 -4.63 5.08 9.17
CA ASP A 34 -3.47 4.46 9.82
C ASP A 34 -2.90 3.31 8.99
N VAL A 35 -3.79 2.50 8.41
CA VAL A 35 -3.41 1.40 7.53
C VAL A 35 -2.70 1.95 6.27
N LEU A 36 -3.26 2.98 5.64
CA LEU A 36 -2.67 3.59 4.46
C LEU A 36 -1.32 4.25 4.77
N ASN A 37 -1.18 4.95 5.89
CA ASN A 37 0.10 5.50 6.34
C ASN A 37 1.17 4.41 6.52
N GLY A 38 0.81 3.26 7.13
CA GLY A 38 1.73 2.14 7.25
C GLY A 38 2.16 1.55 5.90
N ILE A 39 1.22 1.44 4.94
CA ILE A 39 1.51 1.00 3.57
C ILE A 39 2.45 2.00 2.87
N LEU A 40 2.16 3.29 2.94
CA LEU A 40 2.99 4.35 2.34
C LEU A 40 4.40 4.38 2.94
N TRP A 41 4.54 4.08 4.23
CA TRP A 41 5.84 3.96 4.86
C TRP A 41 6.68 2.84 4.24
N ILE A 42 6.09 1.65 4.03
CA ILE A 42 6.77 0.52 3.35
C ILE A 42 7.14 0.90 1.92
N LEU A 43 6.20 1.47 1.16
CA LEU A 43 6.44 1.82 -0.24
C LEU A 43 7.55 2.87 -0.41
N ARG A 44 7.65 3.82 0.52
CA ARG A 44 8.68 4.87 0.49
C ARG A 44 10.05 4.36 0.91
N THR A 45 10.11 3.40 1.84
CA THR A 45 11.39 2.94 2.44
C THR A 45 11.92 1.69 1.77
N GLY A 46 11.07 0.88 1.13
CA GLY A 46 11.43 -0.44 0.64
C GLY A 46 11.71 -1.46 1.76
N ALA A 47 11.47 -1.10 3.03
CA ALA A 47 11.75 -1.95 4.16
C ALA A 47 10.87 -3.22 4.13
N PRO A 48 11.36 -4.35 4.67
CA PRO A 48 10.54 -5.54 4.88
C PRO A 48 9.29 -5.20 5.70
N TRP A 49 8.16 -5.85 5.39
CA TRP A 49 6.91 -5.65 6.14
C TRP A 49 7.08 -5.86 7.65
N HIS A 50 7.93 -6.81 8.05
CA HIS A 50 8.20 -7.09 9.46
C HIS A 50 8.81 -5.90 10.22
N ASP A 51 9.47 -4.99 9.50
CA ASP A 51 10.13 -3.81 10.09
C ASP A 51 9.21 -2.58 10.14
N LEU A 52 7.91 -2.77 9.84
CA LEU A 52 6.92 -1.72 9.96
C LEU A 52 6.88 -1.20 11.41
N PRO A 53 7.07 0.11 11.66
CA PRO A 53 7.10 0.65 13.01
C PRO A 53 5.79 0.46 13.78
N ASP A 54 5.88 0.19 15.08
CA ASP A 54 4.75 -0.11 15.98
C ASP A 54 3.72 1.03 16.13
N ARG A 55 4.05 2.25 15.71
CA ARG A 55 3.08 3.36 15.63
C ARG A 55 1.95 3.09 14.62
N TYR A 56 2.18 2.19 13.67
CA TYR A 56 1.18 1.80 12.68
C TYR A 56 0.44 0.52 13.11
N PRO A 57 -0.70 0.20 12.47
CA PRO A 57 -1.31 -1.10 12.64
C PRO A 57 -0.34 -2.23 12.26
N SER A 58 -0.55 -3.41 12.82
CA SER A 58 0.33 -4.56 12.60
C SER A 58 0.62 -4.80 11.12
N TYR A 59 1.85 -5.20 10.79
CA TYR A 59 2.24 -5.39 9.39
C TYR A 59 1.35 -6.39 8.65
N GLN A 60 0.83 -7.42 9.34
CA GLN A 60 -0.11 -8.38 8.73
C GLN A 60 -1.43 -7.71 8.34
N THR A 61 -1.88 -6.73 9.12
CA THR A 61 -3.09 -5.96 8.83
C THR A 61 -2.87 -5.04 7.64
N CYS A 62 -1.75 -4.30 7.62
CA CYS A 62 -1.41 -3.43 6.51
C CYS A 62 -1.18 -4.22 5.21
N HIS A 63 -0.39 -5.29 5.27
CA HIS A 63 -0.11 -6.14 4.12
C HIS A 63 -1.39 -6.79 3.57
N ARG A 64 -2.24 -7.39 4.42
CA ARG A 64 -3.52 -7.97 3.98
C ARG A 64 -4.40 -6.92 3.30
N ARG A 65 -4.43 -5.70 3.81
CA ARG A 65 -5.25 -4.63 3.25
C ARG A 65 -4.67 -4.09 1.94
N PHE A 66 -3.37 -3.90 1.85
CA PHE A 66 -2.68 -3.55 0.62
C PHE A 66 -3.02 -4.54 -0.50
N GLN A 67 -2.88 -5.84 -0.23
CA GLN A 67 -3.20 -6.90 -1.18
C GLN A 67 -4.68 -6.88 -1.61
N ALA A 68 -5.59 -6.62 -0.67
CA ALA A 68 -7.02 -6.49 -0.99
C ALA A 68 -7.31 -5.26 -1.87
N TRP A 69 -6.73 -4.10 -1.56
CA TRP A 69 -6.92 -2.86 -2.31
C TRP A 69 -6.27 -2.90 -3.69
N ARG A 70 -5.13 -3.57 -3.84
CA ARG A 70 -4.51 -3.89 -5.13
C ARG A 70 -5.45 -4.71 -6.00
N ARG A 71 -5.97 -5.83 -5.48
CA ARG A 71 -6.89 -6.69 -6.24
C ARG A 71 -8.21 -6.00 -6.60
N SER A 72 -8.68 -5.06 -5.79
CA SER A 72 -9.94 -4.35 -6.04
C SER A 72 -9.77 -3.05 -6.84
N GLY A 73 -8.58 -2.71 -7.33
CA GLY A 73 -8.30 -1.44 -8.03
C GLY A 73 -8.47 -0.18 -7.16
N VAL A 74 -8.57 -0.32 -5.83
CA VAL A 74 -8.62 0.83 -4.91
C VAL A 74 -7.25 1.50 -4.84
N TYR A 75 -6.20 0.68 -4.81
CA TYR A 75 -4.84 1.18 -4.76
C TYR A 75 -4.47 1.97 -6.01
N ASP A 76 -4.88 1.51 -7.19
CA ASP A 76 -4.58 2.18 -8.46
C ASP A 76 -5.27 3.55 -8.52
N ARG A 77 -6.54 3.64 -8.11
CA ARG A 77 -7.25 4.92 -7.96
C ARG A 77 -6.59 5.89 -6.98
N ILE A 78 -6.04 5.37 -5.87
CA ILE A 78 -5.28 6.19 -4.92
C ILE A 78 -4.01 6.73 -5.58
N LEU A 79 -3.27 5.90 -6.32
CA LEU A 79 -2.07 6.33 -7.03
C LEU A 79 -2.39 7.38 -8.10
N GLU A 80 -3.46 7.18 -8.88
CA GLU A 80 -3.93 8.15 -9.87
C GLU A 80 -4.26 9.50 -9.23
N ALA A 81 -4.99 9.51 -8.11
CA ALA A 81 -5.33 10.74 -7.40
C ALA A 81 -4.08 11.46 -6.87
N LEU A 82 -3.11 10.72 -6.34
CA LEU A 82 -1.83 11.27 -5.87
C LEU A 82 -0.99 11.81 -7.03
N ALA A 83 -0.94 11.11 -8.16
CA ALA A 83 -0.21 11.54 -9.34
C ALA A 83 -0.83 12.82 -9.95
N ALA A 84 -2.17 12.88 -10.01
CA ALA A 84 -2.88 14.08 -10.46
C ALA A 84 -2.58 15.28 -9.56
N ASP A 85 -2.65 15.12 -8.23
CA ASP A 85 -2.29 16.17 -7.27
C ASP A 85 -0.84 16.63 -7.42
N LEU A 86 0.11 15.72 -7.62
CA LEU A 86 1.50 16.09 -7.87
C LEU A 86 1.68 16.85 -9.18
N ARG A 87 1.00 16.43 -10.25
CA ARG A 87 1.02 17.12 -11.54
C ARG A 87 0.45 18.53 -11.41
N ASP A 88 -0.71 18.67 -10.78
CA ASP A 88 -1.39 19.95 -10.63
C ASP A 88 -0.58 20.94 -9.75
N ARG A 89 0.25 20.41 -8.83
CA ARG A 89 1.23 21.19 -8.03
C ARG A 89 2.57 21.42 -8.74
N GLY A 90 2.73 21.00 -10.00
CA GLY A 90 3.98 21.10 -10.75
C GLY A 90 5.14 20.28 -10.16
N LYS A 91 4.81 19.22 -9.41
CA LYS A 91 5.78 18.30 -8.77
C LYS A 91 5.95 16.98 -9.53
N LEU A 92 5.15 16.76 -10.57
CA LEU A 92 5.26 15.61 -11.46
C LEU A 92 5.12 16.12 -12.89
N ASP A 93 6.17 15.96 -13.68
CA ASP A 93 6.11 16.11 -15.12
C ASP A 93 5.80 14.74 -15.73
N LEU A 94 4.78 14.68 -16.57
CA LEU A 94 4.39 13.46 -17.28
C LEU A 94 4.88 13.45 -18.73
N SER A 95 5.55 14.51 -19.19
CA SER A 95 6.13 14.58 -20.54
C SER A 95 7.38 13.72 -20.69
N GLU A 96 8.07 13.43 -19.60
CA GLU A 96 9.27 12.60 -19.55
C GLU A 96 9.21 11.63 -18.37
N GLY A 97 9.58 10.36 -18.58
CA GLY A 97 9.52 9.32 -17.56
C GLY A 97 10.72 8.40 -17.63
N PHE A 98 11.39 8.21 -16.50
CA PHE A 98 12.50 7.26 -16.33
C PHE A 98 12.03 6.07 -15.51
N ILE A 99 12.20 4.85 -16.04
CA ILE A 99 11.90 3.60 -15.34
C ILE A 99 13.23 2.92 -15.05
N ASP A 100 13.55 2.76 -13.78
CA ASP A 100 14.66 1.92 -13.33
C ASP A 100 14.12 0.68 -12.62
N ALA A 101 14.75 -0.47 -12.86
CA ALA A 101 14.35 -1.75 -12.28
C ALA A 101 15.59 -2.53 -11.84
N SER A 102 15.60 -2.97 -10.59
CA SER A 102 16.64 -3.86 -10.07
C SER A 102 16.12 -5.30 -10.02
N PHE A 103 16.79 -6.19 -10.77
CA PHE A 103 16.55 -7.63 -10.69
C PHE A 103 17.58 -8.26 -9.75
N SER A 104 17.12 -8.93 -8.70
CA SER A 104 17.98 -9.78 -7.87
C SER A 104 17.75 -11.24 -8.22
N SER A 105 18.81 -11.97 -8.51
CA SER A 105 18.75 -13.43 -8.62
C SER A 105 18.24 -14.07 -7.32
N ALA A 106 17.33 -15.03 -7.41
CA ALA A 106 16.93 -15.84 -6.28
C ALA A 106 18.11 -16.77 -5.90
N LYS A 107 18.61 -16.66 -4.66
CA LYS A 107 19.77 -17.44 -4.16
C LYS A 107 19.54 -18.96 -4.05
N LYS A 108 18.40 -19.47 -4.54
CA LYS A 108 18.05 -20.89 -4.49
C LYS A 108 17.58 -21.35 -5.88
N GLY A 109 18.54 -21.55 -6.78
CA GLY A 109 18.34 -22.46 -7.89
C GLY A 109 18.04 -23.84 -7.30
N GLY A 110 16.83 -24.36 -7.55
CA GLY A 110 16.52 -25.73 -7.17
C GLY A 110 17.51 -26.66 -7.87
N ILE A 111 18.24 -27.45 -7.10
CA ILE A 111 18.95 -28.61 -7.64
C ILE A 111 17.87 -29.50 -8.24
N ALA A 112 18.02 -29.83 -9.53
CA ALA A 112 17.11 -30.70 -10.26
C ALA A 112 16.86 -31.98 -9.44
N TRP A 113 15.62 -32.18 -9.02
CA TRP A 113 15.18 -33.44 -8.46
C TRP A 113 14.96 -34.42 -9.62
N ALA A 114 15.81 -35.44 -9.72
CA ALA A 114 15.57 -36.61 -10.56
C ALA A 114 15.17 -37.78 -9.64
N PRO A 115 14.02 -38.46 -9.86
CA PRO A 115 13.70 -39.68 -9.15
C PRO A 115 14.47 -40.90 -9.71
N PRO A 116 14.62 -41.98 -8.91
CA PRO A 116 15.48 -43.13 -9.19
C PRO A 116 15.02 -44.04 -10.33
#